data_AF-A0A2L0EHV4-F1
#
_entry.id   AF-A0A2L0EHV4-F1
#
_cell.length_a   1.000
_cell.length_b   1.000
_cell.length_c   1.000
_cell.angle_alpha   90.00
_cell.angle_beta   90.00
_cell.angle_gamma   90.00
#
_symmetry.space_group_name_H-M   'P 1'
#
loop_
_entity.id
_entity.type
_entity.pdbx_description
1 polymer ?
#
loop_
_entity_poly.entity_id
_entity_poly.type
_entity_poly.pdbx_seq_one_letter_code
_entity_poly.pdbx_strand_id
1 'polypeptide(L)' 'MRRARYPRSAAEILGSVPPQDRALLLRLGLDLEDPVHAEFFVDGVRAADEAIADQVRWERERLG' A
#
# COMPACT_ATOMS: atom_id res chain seq x y z
N MET A 1 -4.81 -10.16 23.35
CA MET A 1 -5.55 -9.19 22.52
C MET A 1 -4.91 -9.15 21.14
N ARG A 2 -5.61 -9.62 20.10
CA ARG A 2 -5.14 -9.50 18.71
C ARG A 2 -5.27 -8.02 18.34
N ARG A 3 -4.15 -7.30 18.18
CA ARG A 3 -4.21 -5.92 17.67
C ARG A 3 -4.96 -5.97 16.34
N ALA A 4 -6.11 -5.32 16.24
CA ALA A 4 -6.62 -4.90 14.95
C ALA A 4 -5.46 -4.16 14.30
N ARG A 5 -4.93 -4.69 13.19
CA ARG A 5 -3.84 -4.03 12.48
C ARG A 5 -4.48 -2.76 11.93
N TYR A 6 -4.22 -1.62 12.58
CA TYR A 6 -4.68 -0.35 12.07
C TYR A 6 -4.12 -0.20 10.65
N PRO A 7 -4.94 0.27 9.69
CA PRO A 7 -4.44 0.51 8.34
C PRO A 7 -3.26 1.48 8.43
N ARG A 8 -2.18 1.19 7.69
CA ARG A 8 -0.99 2.03 7.69
C ARG A 8 -1.38 3.46 7.36
N SER A 9 -0.78 4.42 8.06
CA SER A 9 -1.00 5.84 7.76
C SER A 9 -0.43 6.18 6.38
N ALA A 10 -0.94 7.23 5.73
CA ALA A 10 -0.40 7.70 4.45
C ALA A 10 1.10 8.04 4.57
N ALA A 11 1.50 8.70 5.66
CA ALA A 11 2.90 9.03 5.95
C ALA A 11 3.78 7.78 6.10
N GLU A 12 3.26 6.74 6.76
CA GLU A 12 3.96 5.45 6.88
C GLU A 12 4.12 4.76 5.53
N ILE A 13 3.09 4.76 4.69
CA ILE A 13 3.13 4.20 3.33
C ILE A 13 4.17 4.95 2.49
N LEU A 14 4.08 6.28 2.40
CA LEU A 14 4.99 7.11 1.61
C LEU A 14 6.42 7.09 2.13
N GLY A 15 6.60 6.99 3.45
CA GLY A 15 7.90 6.87 4.11
C GLY A 15 8.53 5.49 3.95
N SER A 16 7.74 4.46 3.66
CA SER A 16 8.24 3.10 3.43
C SER A 16 8.76 2.87 2.00
N VAL A 17 8.49 3.79 1.06
CA VAL A 17 8.94 3.65 -0.32
C VAL A 17 10.45 3.94 -0.42
N PRO A 18 11.28 2.97 -0.84
CA PRO A 18 12.71 3.17 -1.01
C PRO A 18 13.03 4.29 -2.00
N PRO A 19 14.15 5.01 -1.84
CA PRO A 19 14.54 6.08 -2.77
C PRO A 19 14.69 5.62 -4.22
N GLN A 20 15.12 4.36 -4.47
CA GLN A 20 15.25 3.84 -5.82
C GLN A 20 13.89 3.67 -6.49
N ASP A 21 12.89 3.21 -5.74
CA ASP A 21 11.52 3.01 -6.21
C ASP A 21 10.82 4.35 -6.43
N ARG A 22 11.08 5.35 -5.57
CA ARG A 22 10.63 6.73 -5.80
C ARG A 22 11.15 7.28 -7.14
N ALA A 23 12.43 7.05 -7.45
CA ALA A 23 13.00 7.46 -8.72
C ALA A 23 12.40 6.72 -9.92
N LEU A 24 12.07 5.43 -9.76
CA LEU A 24 11.38 4.65 -10.79
C LEU A 24 9.96 5.17 -11.04
N LEU A 25 9.19 5.40 -9.99
CA LEU A 25 7.83 5.95 -10.07
C LEU A 25 7.81 7.30 -10.77
N LEU A 26 8.77 8.18 -10.42
CA LEU A 26 8.93 9.47 -11.10
C LEU A 26 9.18 9.31 -12.60
N ARG A 27 10.03 8.36 -13.01
CA ARG A 27 10.28 8.06 -14.43
C ARG A 27 9.05 7.52 -15.16
N LEU A 28 8.10 6.94 -14.44
CA LEU A 28 6.82 6.46 -14.95
C LEU A 28 5.71 7.53 -14.89
N GLY A 29 6.05 8.76 -14.46
CA GLY A 29 5.11 9.89 -14.37
C GLY A 29 4.35 9.97 -13.04
N LEU A 30 4.75 9.22 -12.02
CA LEU A 30 4.11 9.15 -10.72
C LEU A 30 5.03 9.78 -9.66
N ASP A 31 4.90 11.10 -9.51
CA ASP A 31 5.71 11.89 -8.58
C ASP A 31 5.12 11.91 -7.16
N LEU A 32 5.75 11.23 -6.20
CA LEU A 32 5.23 11.16 -4.82
C LEU A 32 5.40 12.46 -4.00
N GLU A 33 6.07 13.47 -4.55
CA GLU A 33 6.09 14.81 -3.95
C GLU A 33 4.89 15.66 -4.41
N ASP A 34 4.22 15.27 -5.50
CA ASP A 34 2.94 15.84 -5.91
C ASP A 34 1.80 15.24 -5.05
N PRO A 35 0.98 16.07 -4.37
CA PRO A 35 -0.07 15.59 -3.49
C PRO A 35 -1.11 14.69 -4.16
N VAL A 36 -1.45 14.93 -5.42
CA VAL A 36 -2.46 14.15 -6.16
C VAL A 36 -1.92 12.77 -6.48
N HIS A 37 -0.68 12.69 -6.94
CA HIS A 37 -0.01 11.42 -7.18
C HIS A 37 0.25 10.64 -5.89
N ALA A 38 0.62 11.32 -4.81
CA ALA A 38 0.83 10.71 -3.50
C ALA A 38 -0.47 10.10 -2.94
N GLU A 39 -1.60 10.81 -3.07
CA GLU A 39 -2.93 10.31 -2.69
C GLU A 39 -3.31 9.09 -3.51
N PHE A 40 -3.17 9.17 -4.84
CA PHE A 40 -3.44 8.05 -5.75
C PHE A 40 -2.61 6.80 -5.41
N PHE A 41 -1.31 6.99 -5.12
CA PHE A 41 -0.42 5.90 -4.72
C PHE A 41 -0.87 5.26 -3.41
N VAL A 42 -1.18 6.07 -2.39
CA VAL A 42 -1.62 5.58 -1.07
C VAL A 42 -2.92 4.79 -1.18
N ASP A 43 -3.87 5.24 -1.97
CA ASP A 43 -5.14 4.55 -2.17
C ASP A 43 -4.96 3.23 -2.92
N GLY A 44 -4.07 3.20 -3.93
CA GLY A 44 -3.69 1.96 -4.61
C GLY A 44 -3.06 0.93 -3.67
N VAL A 45 -2.17 1.36 -2.77
CA VAL A 45 -1.55 0.48 -1.76
C VAL A 45 -2.60 -0.06 -0.79
N ARG A 46 -3.55 0.77 -0.36
CA ARG A 46 -4.63 0.31 0.54
C ARG A 46 -5.54 -0.72 -0.12
N ALA A 47 -5.93 -0.48 -1.37
CA ALA A 47 -6.74 -1.42 -2.14
C ALA A 47 -6.01 -2.76 -2.33
N ALA A 48 -4.70 -2.72 -2.58
CA ALA A 48 -3.88 -3.92 -2.67
C ALA A 48 -3.78 -4.66 -1.32
N ASP A 49 -3.54 -3.94 -0.22
CA ASP A 49 -3.49 -4.51 1.13
C ASP A 49 -4.81 -5.22 1.50
N GLU A 50 -5.95 -4.65 1.13
CA GLU A 50 -7.29 -5.25 1.33
C GLU A 50 -7.47 -6.51 0.47
N ALA A 51 -7.16 -6.45 -0.82
CA ALA A 51 -7.26 -7.60 -1.72
C ALA A 51 -6.36 -8.77 -1.27
N ILE A 52 -5.16 -8.49 -0.78
CA ILE A 52 -4.26 -9.50 -0.21
C ILE A 52 -4.87 -10.08 1.08
N ALA A 53 -5.45 -9.25 1.95
CA ALA A 53 -6.07 -9.72 3.17
C ALA A 53 -7.26 -10.64 2.91
N ASP A 54 -8.07 -10.33 1.89
CA ASP A 54 -9.20 -11.15 1.47
C ASP A 54 -8.74 -12.47 0.85
N GLN A 55 -7.70 -12.44 0.02
CA GLN A 55 -7.09 -13.66 -0.53
C GLN A 55 -6.57 -14.57 0.59
N VAL A 56 -5.82 -14.02 1.55
CA VAL A 56 -5.30 -14.79 2.71
C VAL A 56 -6.42 -15.39 3.55
N ARG A 57 -7.54 -14.67 3.71
CA ARG A 57 -8.71 -15.17 4.44
C ARG A 57 -9.33 -16.36 3.69
N TRP A 58 -9.58 -16.19 2.39
CA TRP A 58 -10.13 -17.25 1.55
C TRP A 58 -9.26 -18.51 1.55
N GLU A 59 -7.92 -18.36 1.48
CA GLU A 59 -6.99 -19.49 1.51
C GLU A 59 -7.09 -20.27 2.83
N ARG A 60 -7.19 -19.55 3.95
CA ARG A 60 -7.36 -20.17 5.27
C ARG A 60 -8.68 -20.91 5.41
N GLU A 61 -9.74 -20.40 4.81
CA GLU A 61 -11.09 -21.00 4.89
C GLU A 61 -11.25 -22.23 3.99
N ARG A 62 -10.52 -22.30 2.86
CA ARG A 62 -10.65 -23.40 1.89
C ARG A 62 -9.55 -24.46 1.96
N LEU A 63 -8.37 -24.13 2.45
CA LEU A 63 -7.21 -25.03 2.51
C LEU A 63 -6.86 -25.45 3.95
N GLY A 64 -7.57 -24.90 4.95
CA GLY A 64 -7.42 -25.21 6.37
C GLY A 64 -8.26 -26.38 6.84
#